data_AF-A0AAV6A3D5-F1
#
_entry.id   AF-A0AAV6A3D5-F1
#
_cell.length_a   1.000
_cell.length_b   1.000
_cell.length_c   1.000
_cell.angle_alpha   90.00
_cell.angle_beta   90.00
_cell.angle_gamma   90.00
#
_symmetry.space_group_name_H-M   'P 1'
#
loop_
_entity.id
_entity.type
_entity.pdbx_description
1 polymer ?
#
loop_
_entity_poly.entity_id
_entity_poly.type
_entity_poly.pdbx_seq_one_letter_code
_entity_poly.pdbx_strand_id
1 'polypeptide(L)'
;MRIAIGCDDTGFLLKEHVSAALEAHGHDLLDLGTFSPDPVDYPDYARAVGQALLRGFVDAGMFICGSGASAAIAANKIRGIRASLCHDPEAARLARVEDDANVLCLGARDVAPDRAVAIAMAWLGASFSGEERFARRVSKIALLEGSLPSAEKTPSRPNAVPTSSAVPSAQIASAAAPPASVAPAPPASAPPAPAPPASAPPAPASPASAPPAPASPAPASPASAAPAPPASAPPASAPPAPTLPASAPP
;
A
#
# COMPACT_ATOMS: atom_id res chain seq x y z
N MET A 1 -4.95 -12.35 0.75
CA MET A 1 -3.54 -12.60 0.33
C MET A 1 -2.73 -12.90 1.56
N ARG A 2 -1.67 -13.70 1.43
CA ARG A 2 -0.74 -13.99 2.52
C ARG A 2 0.49 -13.09 2.43
N ILE A 3 0.85 -12.42 3.51
CA ILE A 3 1.88 -11.37 3.53
C ILE A 3 2.91 -11.72 4.60
N ALA A 4 4.19 -11.77 4.26
CA ALA A 4 5.25 -11.80 5.25
C ALA A 4 5.53 -10.37 5.72
N ILE A 5 5.51 -10.13 7.02
CA ILE A 5 5.87 -8.83 7.59
C ILE A 5 7.06 -9.00 8.54
N GLY A 6 7.98 -8.04 8.51
CA GLY A 6 9.06 -7.97 9.48
C GLY A 6 9.47 -6.54 9.80
N CYS A 7 10.21 -6.35 10.88
CA CYS A 7 10.73 -5.08 11.32
C CYS A 7 11.97 -5.20 12.19
N ASP A 8 12.65 -4.08 12.41
CA ASP A 8 13.58 -3.93 13.54
C ASP A 8 12.88 -3.39 14.79
N ASP A 9 13.66 -3.18 15.84
CA ASP A 9 13.23 -2.62 17.12
C ASP A 9 12.48 -1.29 16.94
N THR A 10 12.98 -0.43 16.05
CA THR A 10 12.39 0.88 15.79
C THR A 10 11.09 0.81 14.98
N GLY A 11 10.93 -0.23 14.15
CA GLY A 11 9.73 -0.47 13.35
C GLY A 11 8.60 -1.19 14.08
N PHE A 12 8.85 -1.75 15.28
CA PHE A 12 7.94 -2.65 15.99
C PHE A 12 6.53 -2.07 16.17
N LEU A 13 6.40 -0.86 16.73
CA LEU A 13 5.09 -0.26 16.98
C LEU A 13 4.30 0.01 15.69
N LEU A 14 5.00 0.42 14.62
CA LEU A 14 4.35 0.65 13.33
C LEU A 14 3.95 -0.69 12.67
N LYS A 15 4.77 -1.74 12.82
CA LYS A 15 4.43 -3.11 12.38
C LYS A 15 3.15 -3.59 13.03
N GLU A 16 3.03 -3.48 14.35
CA GLU A 16 1.82 -3.92 15.07
C GLU A 16 0.56 -3.20 14.54
N HIS A 17 0.63 -1.88 14.37
CA HIS A 17 -0.49 -1.10 13.86
C HIS A 17 -0.89 -1.49 12.43
N VAL A 18 0.10 -1.61 11.54
CA VAL A 18 -0.13 -2.03 10.15
C VAL A 18 -0.65 -3.45 10.10
N SER A 19 -0.12 -4.36 10.92
CA SER A 19 -0.53 -5.76 10.96
C SER A 19 -2.00 -5.90 11.34
N ALA A 20 -2.41 -5.23 12.43
CA ALA A 20 -3.80 -5.22 12.87
C ALA A 20 -4.75 -4.68 11.79
N ALA A 21 -4.35 -3.61 11.09
CA ALA A 21 -5.14 -3.06 10.01
C ALA A 21 -5.26 -4.02 8.82
N LEU A 22 -4.17 -4.68 8.40
CA LEU A 22 -4.17 -5.62 7.28
C LEU A 22 -5.00 -6.89 7.60
N GLU A 23 -4.89 -7.41 8.81
CA GLU A 23 -5.72 -8.53 9.27
C GLU A 23 -7.21 -8.17 9.27
N ALA A 24 -7.55 -6.96 9.73
CA ALA A 24 -8.92 -6.45 9.69
C ALA A 24 -9.48 -6.31 8.26
N HIS A 25 -8.61 -6.17 7.25
CA HIS A 25 -8.97 -6.18 5.83
C HIS A 25 -8.94 -7.59 5.20
N GLY A 26 -8.77 -8.65 5.99
CA GLY A 26 -8.84 -10.04 5.54
C GLY A 26 -7.55 -10.58 4.92
N HIS A 27 -6.40 -9.96 5.19
CA HIS A 27 -5.10 -10.50 4.83
C HIS A 27 -4.60 -11.51 5.88
N ASP A 28 -3.90 -12.56 5.44
CA ASP A 28 -3.22 -13.52 6.32
C ASP A 28 -1.78 -13.07 6.52
N LEU A 29 -1.35 -12.86 7.76
CA LEU A 29 -0.02 -12.36 8.06
C LEU A 29 0.89 -13.45 8.59
N LEU A 30 2.08 -13.53 8.01
CA LEU A 30 3.23 -14.25 8.54
C LEU A 30 4.18 -13.23 9.17
N ASP A 31 4.03 -12.99 10.46
CA ASP A 31 4.96 -12.14 11.22
C ASP A 31 6.28 -12.87 11.45
N LEU A 32 7.36 -12.34 10.89
CA LEU A 32 8.71 -12.87 10.99
C LEU A 32 9.57 -12.09 11.99
N GLY A 33 8.96 -11.16 12.73
CA GLY A 33 9.57 -10.40 13.81
C GLY A 33 10.22 -9.09 13.34
N THR A 34 10.84 -8.31 14.24
CA THR A 34 10.98 -8.59 15.68
C THR A 34 9.63 -8.60 16.42
N PHE A 35 9.59 -9.29 17.56
CA PHE A 35 8.39 -9.47 18.40
C PHE A 35 8.42 -8.59 19.67
N SER A 36 9.44 -7.76 19.81
CA SER A 36 9.60 -6.82 20.91
C SER A 36 10.35 -5.57 20.45
N PRO A 37 10.28 -4.46 21.20
CA PRO A 37 11.07 -3.25 20.91
C PRO A 37 12.53 -3.37 21.36
N ASP A 38 13.01 -4.57 21.68
CA ASP A 38 14.40 -4.78 22.08
C ASP A 38 15.34 -4.64 20.88
N PRO A 39 16.55 -4.08 21.06
CA PRO A 39 17.48 -3.84 19.95
C PRO A 39 17.82 -5.12 19.18
N VAL A 40 17.71 -5.06 17.85
CA VAL A 40 17.99 -6.17 16.95
C VAL A 40 18.61 -5.70 15.62
N ASP A 41 19.26 -6.62 14.91
CA ASP A 41 19.83 -6.35 13.60
C ASP A 41 18.82 -6.63 12.47
N TYR A 42 18.35 -5.56 11.82
CA TYR A 42 17.36 -5.62 10.74
C TYR A 42 17.69 -6.55 9.54
N PRO A 43 18.96 -6.82 9.13
CA PRO A 43 19.24 -7.66 7.97
C PRO A 43 18.72 -9.10 8.10
N ASP A 44 18.66 -9.65 9.32
CA ASP A 44 18.16 -11.01 9.55
C ASP A 44 16.67 -11.13 9.25
N TYR A 45 15.88 -10.14 9.68
CA TYR A 45 14.46 -10.07 9.42
C TYR A 45 14.18 -9.79 7.93
N ALA A 46 14.97 -8.92 7.28
CA ALA A 46 14.85 -8.66 5.86
C ALA A 46 15.10 -9.95 5.03
N ARG A 47 16.09 -10.75 5.46
CA ARG A 47 16.37 -12.08 4.90
C ARG A 47 15.22 -13.04 5.11
N ALA A 48 14.62 -13.08 6.31
CA ALA A 48 13.49 -13.95 6.60
C ALA A 48 12.29 -13.64 5.69
N VAL A 49 11.90 -12.36 5.57
CA VAL A 49 10.83 -11.91 4.68
C VAL A 49 11.12 -12.27 3.22
N GLY A 50 12.33 -11.96 2.74
CA GLY A 50 12.72 -12.28 1.36
C GLY A 50 12.70 -13.80 1.08
N GLN A 51 13.17 -14.62 2.02
CA GLN A 51 13.16 -16.07 1.87
C GLN A 51 11.74 -16.65 1.88
N ALA A 52 10.84 -16.12 2.70
CA ALA A 52 9.44 -16.55 2.71
C ALA A 52 8.77 -16.29 1.35
N LEU A 53 9.03 -15.12 0.76
CA LEU A 53 8.52 -14.74 -0.56
C LEU A 53 9.08 -15.63 -1.67
N LEU A 54 10.40 -15.82 -1.72
CA LEU A 54 11.06 -16.62 -2.76
C LEU A 54 10.71 -18.11 -2.70
N ARG A 55 10.36 -18.62 -1.51
CA ARG A 55 9.90 -19.99 -1.33
C ARG A 55 8.41 -20.17 -1.66
N GLY A 56 7.69 -19.09 -1.98
CA GLY A 56 6.25 -19.12 -2.28
C GLY A 56 5.38 -19.38 -1.05
N PHE A 57 5.90 -19.12 0.17
CA PHE A 57 5.09 -19.23 1.38
C PHE A 57 4.12 -18.07 1.56
N VAL A 58 4.40 -16.94 0.91
CA VAL A 58 3.61 -15.70 0.94
C VAL A 58 3.54 -15.09 -0.45
N ASP A 59 2.52 -14.26 -0.69
CA ASP A 59 2.30 -13.57 -1.96
C ASP A 59 3.08 -12.24 -2.04
N ALA A 60 3.34 -11.63 -0.88
CA ALA A 60 3.92 -10.29 -0.76
C ALA A 60 4.77 -10.18 0.50
N GLY A 61 5.79 -9.32 0.46
CA GLY A 61 6.62 -8.99 1.64
C GLY A 61 6.44 -7.54 2.08
N MET A 62 6.54 -7.30 3.38
CA MET A 62 6.61 -5.97 3.97
C MET A 62 7.73 -5.91 5.00
N PHE A 63 8.45 -4.79 5.01
CA PHE A 63 9.51 -4.57 5.99
C PHE A 63 9.47 -3.14 6.55
N ILE A 64 9.56 -3.01 7.87
CA ILE A 64 9.48 -1.72 8.54
C ILE A 64 10.74 -1.48 9.38
N CYS A 65 11.41 -0.36 9.17
CA CYS A 65 12.50 0.05 10.06
C CYS A 65 12.45 1.56 10.29
N GLY A 66 13.38 2.10 11.08
CA GLY A 66 13.37 3.50 11.47
C GLY A 66 13.26 4.45 10.28
N SER A 67 14.14 4.33 9.28
CA SER A 67 14.10 5.15 8.05
C SER A 67 13.49 4.44 6.84
N GLY A 68 13.28 3.13 6.90
CA GLY A 68 12.89 2.29 5.75
C GLY A 68 13.98 2.11 4.68
N ALA A 69 15.00 2.97 4.64
CA ALA A 69 16.07 2.91 3.64
C ALA A 69 17.03 1.74 3.87
N SER A 70 17.43 1.50 5.12
CA SER A 70 18.31 0.39 5.48
C SER A 70 17.63 -0.96 5.18
N ALA A 71 16.33 -1.06 5.44
CA ALA A 71 15.50 -2.19 5.06
C ALA A 71 15.52 -2.46 3.57
N ALA A 72 15.23 -1.45 2.74
CA ALA A 72 15.23 -1.59 1.29
C ALA A 72 16.62 -1.99 0.77
N ILE A 73 17.69 -1.45 1.35
CA ILE A 73 19.06 -1.82 0.98
C ILE A 73 19.32 -3.30 1.27
N ALA A 74 19.00 -3.80 2.47
CA ALA A 74 19.23 -5.19 2.83
C ALA A 74 18.36 -6.16 2.03
N ALA A 75 17.07 -5.87 1.89
CA ALA A 75 16.14 -6.71 1.14
C ALA A 75 16.55 -6.85 -0.34
N ASN A 76 16.97 -5.76 -0.99
CA ASN A 76 17.44 -5.78 -2.38
C ASN A 76 18.79 -6.49 -2.58
N LYS A 77 19.48 -6.95 -1.52
CA LYS A 77 20.65 -7.84 -1.66
C LYS A 77 20.27 -9.30 -1.87
N ILE A 78 19.01 -9.64 -1.63
CA ILE A 78 18.48 -10.99 -1.83
C ILE A 78 18.06 -11.09 -3.29
N ARG A 79 18.68 -12.01 -4.05
CA ARG A 79 18.35 -12.22 -5.46
C ARG A 79 16.87 -12.57 -5.63
N GLY A 80 16.21 -11.94 -6.60
CA GLY A 80 14.78 -12.06 -6.84
C GLY A 80 13.89 -11.15 -5.99
N ILE A 81 14.45 -10.40 -5.04
CA ILE A 81 13.72 -9.39 -4.27
C ILE A 81 13.86 -8.02 -4.93
N ARG A 82 12.71 -7.37 -5.12
CA ARG A 82 12.58 -5.96 -5.53
C ARG A 82 11.84 -5.22 -4.42
N ALA A 83 12.61 -4.63 -3.52
CA ALA A 83 12.11 -3.87 -2.39
C ALA A 83 12.08 -2.37 -2.71
N SER A 84 10.95 -1.72 -2.43
CA SER A 84 10.78 -0.27 -2.62
C SER A 84 10.44 0.42 -1.31
N LEU A 85 11.16 1.50 -0.99
CA LEU A 85 10.83 2.40 0.12
C LEU A 85 9.77 3.39 -0.35
N CYS A 86 8.62 3.41 0.32
CA CYS A 86 7.53 4.33 -0.03
C CYS A 86 7.08 5.14 1.18
N HIS A 87 6.88 6.44 0.98
CA HIS A 87 6.39 7.37 2.01
C HIS A 87 5.00 7.92 1.68
N ASP A 88 4.41 7.57 0.54
CA ASP A 88 3.06 7.96 0.15
C ASP A 88 2.36 6.89 -0.69
N PRO A 89 1.01 6.86 -0.72
CA PRO A 89 0.26 5.81 -1.38
C PRO A 89 0.49 5.73 -2.89
N GLU A 90 0.74 6.86 -3.55
CA GLU A 90 0.94 6.88 -5.00
C GLU A 90 2.31 6.29 -5.36
N ALA A 91 3.37 6.64 -4.63
CA ALA A 91 4.67 5.99 -4.77
C ALA A 91 4.59 4.47 -4.53
N ALA A 92 3.82 4.03 -3.54
CA ALA A 92 3.56 2.60 -3.29
C ALA A 92 2.86 1.93 -4.49
N ARG A 93 1.78 2.54 -4.98
CA ARG A 93 1.04 2.04 -6.14
C ARG A 93 1.96 1.94 -7.36
N LEU A 94 2.74 2.99 -7.65
CA LEU A 94 3.67 3.03 -8.79
C LEU A 94 4.79 1.99 -8.64
N ALA A 95 5.33 1.79 -7.44
CA ALA A 95 6.34 0.75 -7.22
C ALA A 95 5.82 -0.65 -7.58
N ARG A 96 4.54 -0.93 -7.33
CA ARG A 96 3.92 -2.21 -7.75
C ARG A 96 3.63 -2.24 -9.25
N VAL A 97 3.10 -1.15 -9.80
CA VAL A 97 2.66 -1.05 -11.20
C VAL A 97 3.82 -1.03 -12.20
N GLU A 98 4.88 -0.27 -11.90
CA GLU A 98 5.98 0.02 -12.82
C GLU A 98 7.20 -0.87 -12.59
N ASP A 99 7.51 -1.20 -11.32
CA ASP A 99 8.74 -1.89 -10.94
C ASP A 99 8.50 -3.36 -10.53
N ASP A 100 7.25 -3.81 -10.50
CA ASP A 100 6.85 -5.11 -9.97
C ASP A 100 7.50 -5.36 -8.59
N ALA A 101 7.51 -4.34 -7.73
CA ALA A 101 8.07 -4.45 -6.39
C ALA A 101 7.29 -5.52 -5.62
N ASN A 102 8.02 -6.49 -5.06
CA ASN A 102 7.46 -7.63 -4.34
C ASN A 102 7.67 -7.53 -2.82
N VAL A 103 8.46 -6.54 -2.38
CA VAL A 103 8.60 -6.13 -0.99
C VAL A 103 8.35 -4.62 -0.86
N LEU A 104 7.48 -4.23 0.07
CA LEU A 104 7.27 -2.83 0.47
C LEU A 104 8.08 -2.51 1.73
N CYS A 105 8.85 -1.43 1.69
CA CYS A 105 9.59 -0.91 2.84
C CYS A 105 8.97 0.39 3.34
N LEU A 106 8.83 0.51 4.67
CA LEU A 106 8.28 1.70 5.34
C LEU A 106 9.26 2.24 6.39
N GLY A 107 9.32 3.57 6.49
CA GLY A 107 10.08 4.29 7.52
C GLY A 107 9.23 4.67 8.71
N ALA A 108 9.44 4.02 9.86
CA ALA A 108 8.66 4.23 11.08
C ALA A 108 8.81 5.62 11.69
N ARG A 109 9.90 6.34 11.41
CA ARG A 109 10.11 7.72 11.88
C ARG A 109 9.47 8.76 10.98
N ASP A 110 9.24 8.42 9.71
CA ASP A 110 8.82 9.38 8.68
C ASP A 110 7.33 9.23 8.31
N VAL A 111 6.75 8.06 8.55
CA VAL A 111 5.38 7.72 8.13
C VAL A 111 4.49 7.52 9.35
N ALA A 112 3.42 8.32 9.44
CA ALA A 112 2.41 8.17 10.48
C ALA A 112 1.61 6.85 10.32
N PRO A 113 1.09 6.25 11.41
CA PRO A 113 0.43 4.94 11.37
C PRO A 113 -0.69 4.81 10.33
N ASP A 114 -1.67 5.72 10.32
CA ASP A 114 -2.78 5.70 9.36
C ASP A 114 -2.29 5.85 7.91
N ARG A 115 -1.24 6.66 7.70
CA ARG A 115 -0.61 6.83 6.39
C ARG A 115 0.12 5.55 5.96
N ALA A 116 0.78 4.86 6.88
CA ALA A 116 1.42 3.57 6.61
C ALA A 116 0.40 2.52 6.16
N VAL A 117 -0.77 2.48 6.79
CA VAL A 117 -1.88 1.62 6.35
C VAL A 117 -2.34 2.01 4.95
N ALA A 118 -2.55 3.30 4.66
CA ALA A 118 -2.94 3.74 3.32
C ALA A 118 -1.89 3.38 2.25
N ILE A 119 -0.60 3.49 2.57
CA ILE A 119 0.51 3.08 1.69
C ILE A 119 0.46 1.57 1.44
N ALA A 120 0.33 0.77 2.50
CA ALA A 120 0.26 -0.68 2.41
C ALA A 120 -0.94 -1.13 1.55
N MET A 121 -2.12 -0.56 1.79
CA MET A 121 -3.33 -0.88 1.02
C MET A 121 -3.21 -0.47 -0.45
N ALA A 122 -2.61 0.69 -0.75
CA ALA A 122 -2.40 1.13 -2.13
C ALA A 122 -1.42 0.22 -2.88
N TRP A 123 -0.36 -0.25 -2.20
CA TRP A 123 0.59 -1.20 -2.77
C TRP A 123 -0.01 -2.58 -2.99
N LEU A 124 -0.74 -3.11 -1.98
CA LEU A 124 -1.40 -4.42 -2.05
C LEU A 124 -2.56 -4.46 -3.06
N GLY A 125 -3.28 -3.35 -3.21
CA GLY A 125 -4.37 -3.21 -4.18
C GLY A 125 -3.90 -2.98 -5.62
N ALA A 126 -2.61 -2.72 -5.84
CA ALA A 126 -2.03 -2.52 -7.15
C ALA A 126 -1.55 -3.83 -7.78
N SER A 127 -1.43 -3.85 -9.10
CA SER A 127 -0.88 -4.98 -9.87
C SER A 127 0.10 -4.46 -10.90
N PHE A 128 1.13 -5.26 -11.20
CA PHE A 128 2.09 -4.93 -12.25
C PHE A 128 1.37 -4.76 -13.59
N SER A 129 1.60 -3.65 -14.29
CA SER A 129 0.84 -3.36 -15.51
C SER A 129 1.24 -4.22 -16.71
N GLY A 130 2.46 -4.77 -16.69
CA GLY A 130 2.98 -5.55 -17.81
C GLY A 130 3.28 -4.74 -19.07
N GLU A 131 3.18 -3.40 -19.03
CA GLU A 131 3.53 -2.58 -20.20
C GLU A 131 4.98 -2.80 -20.61
N GLU A 132 5.23 -2.85 -21.92
CA GLU A 132 6.54 -3.18 -22.49
C GLU A 132 7.69 -2.35 -21.88
N ARG A 133 7.49 -1.05 -21.67
CA ARG A 133 8.53 -0.19 -21.07
C ARG A 133 8.92 -0.61 -19.66
N PHE A 134 7.98 -1.12 -18.87
CA PHE A 134 8.17 -1.53 -17.49
C PHE A 134 8.72 -2.96 -17.43
N ALA A 135 8.14 -3.89 -18.20
CA ALA A 135 8.65 -5.26 -18.32
C ALA A 135 10.13 -5.30 -18.77
N ARG A 136 10.52 -4.43 -19.72
CA ARG A 136 11.92 -4.28 -20.14
C ARG A 136 12.83 -3.76 -19.02
N ARG A 137 12.37 -2.83 -18.19
CA ARG A 137 13.15 -2.29 -17.05
C ARG A 137 13.32 -3.34 -15.97
N VAL A 138 12.23 -4.02 -15.59
CA VAL A 138 12.26 -5.13 -14.62
C VAL A 138 13.21 -6.24 -15.08
N SER A 139 13.18 -6.60 -16.37
CA SER A 139 14.11 -7.58 -16.94
C SER A 139 15.57 -7.12 -16.84
N LYS A 140 15.86 -5.83 -17.07
CA LYS A 140 17.21 -5.27 -16.88
C LYS A 140 17.65 -5.29 -15.42
N ILE A 141 16.74 -5.01 -14.47
CA ILE A 141 17.03 -5.11 -13.04
C ILE A 141 17.42 -6.56 -12.69
N ALA A 142 16.66 -7.55 -13.17
CA ALA A 142 16.99 -8.96 -12.95
C ALA A 142 18.38 -9.34 -13.49
N LEU A 143 18.80 -8.77 -14.62
CA LEU A 143 20.15 -8.99 -15.16
C LEU A 143 21.26 -8.42 -14.25
N LEU A 144 20.99 -7.37 -13.45
CA LEU A 144 21.98 -6.83 -12.51
C LEU A 144 22.35 -7.84 -11.41
N GLU A 145 21.44 -8.75 -11.06
CA GLU A 145 21.66 -9.75 -10.00
C GLU A 145 22.67 -10.84 -10.37
N GLY A 146 22.79 -11.14 -11.67
CA GLY A 146 23.64 -12.20 -12.21
C GLY A 146 24.97 -11.73 -12.83
N SER A 147 25.11 -10.43 -13.11
CA SER A 147 26.19 -9.90 -13.95
C SER A 147 27.35 -9.21 -13.22
N LEU A 148 27.27 -9.06 -11.90
CA LEU A 148 28.32 -8.39 -11.13
C LEU A 148 29.16 -9.42 -10.34
N PRO A 149 30.47 -9.58 -10.61
CA PRO A 149 31.36 -10.19 -9.62
C PRO A 149 31.20 -9.41 -8.31
N SER A 150 31.27 -10.09 -7.16
CA SER A 150 31.19 -9.46 -5.84
C SER A 150 32.22 -8.34 -5.74
N ALA A 151 31.84 -7.12 -6.10
CA ALA A 151 32.68 -5.96 -5.92
C ALA A 151 32.77 -5.77 -4.41
N GLU A 152 33.93 -6.05 -3.83
CA GLU A 152 34.28 -5.57 -2.49
C GLU A 152 34.27 -4.04 -2.53
N LYS A 153 33.09 -3.46 -2.38
CA LYS A 153 32.96 -2.02 -2.23
C LYS A 153 33.41 -1.69 -0.81
N THR A 154 34.67 -1.28 -0.67
CA THR A 154 35.13 -0.60 0.55
C THR A 154 34.11 0.49 0.87
N PRO A 155 33.54 0.52 2.09
CA PRO A 155 32.62 1.56 2.48
C PRO A 155 33.25 2.91 2.17
N SER A 156 32.49 3.83 1.57
CA SER A 156 33.02 5.11 1.07
C SER A 156 33.55 6.04 2.17
N ARG A 157 33.59 5.58 3.43
CA ARG A 157 34.18 6.26 4.60
C ARG A 157 35.00 5.27 5.44
N PRO A 158 36.17 5.68 5.95
CA PRO A 158 37.22 4.78 6.45
C PRO A 158 36.95 3.99 7.76
N ASN A 159 35.76 4.04 8.36
CA ASN A 159 35.51 3.46 9.70
C ASN A 159 34.41 2.39 9.79
N ALA A 160 33.89 1.86 8.67
CA ALA A 160 32.94 0.74 8.74
C ALA A 160 33.71 -0.58 8.85
N VAL A 161 33.95 -1.01 10.09
CA VAL A 161 34.41 -2.36 10.41
C VAL A 161 33.22 -3.31 10.30
N PRO A 162 33.27 -4.38 9.50
CA PRO A 162 32.23 -5.39 9.51
C PRO A 162 32.34 -6.24 10.78
N THR A 163 31.54 -5.94 11.80
CA THR A 163 31.34 -6.84 12.93
C THR A 163 30.43 -7.99 12.49
N SER A 164 31.05 -9.08 12.04
CA SER A 164 30.34 -10.36 11.86
C SER A 164 30.04 -10.95 13.24
N SER A 165 28.85 -10.66 13.75
CA SER A 165 28.23 -11.41 14.84
C SER A 165 27.50 -12.59 14.21
N ALA A 166 28.10 -13.77 14.24
CA ALA A 166 27.43 -15.02 13.90
C ALA A 166 26.50 -15.41 15.05
N VAL A 167 25.19 -15.43 14.80
CA VAL A 167 24.16 -15.90 15.74
C VAL A 167 23.22 -16.85 14.96
N PRO A 168 22.75 -17.96 15.57
CA PRO A 168 22.65 -19.24 14.88
C PRO A 168 21.38 -19.36 14.03
N SER A 169 21.45 -20.30 13.07
CA SER A 169 20.33 -20.71 12.23
C SER A 169 19.09 -21.02 13.07
N ALA A 170 18.11 -20.11 13.04
CA ALA A 170 16.74 -20.42 13.42
C ALA A 170 16.28 -21.58 12.52
N GLN A 171 16.04 -22.72 13.13
CA GLN A 171 15.57 -23.92 12.46
C GLN A 171 14.24 -23.60 11.78
N ILE A 172 14.26 -23.56 10.44
CA ILE A 172 13.04 -23.71 9.65
C ILE A 172 12.62 -25.17 9.87
N ALA A 173 11.79 -25.40 10.87
CA ALA A 173 11.12 -26.66 11.04
C ALA A 173 10.34 -26.95 9.74
N SER A 174 10.62 -28.11 9.16
CA SER A 174 9.99 -28.69 7.99
C SER A 174 8.46 -28.69 8.14
N ALA A 175 7.78 -27.70 7.57
CA ALA A 175 6.35 -27.78 7.33
C ALA A 175 6.14 -28.68 6.11
N ALA A 176 5.77 -29.92 6.40
CA ALA A 176 5.39 -30.93 5.43
C ALA A 176 4.25 -30.46 4.52
N ALA A 177 4.24 -31.01 3.30
CA ALA A 177 3.15 -30.94 2.33
C ALA A 177 1.77 -31.22 2.99
N PRO A 178 0.67 -30.64 2.46
CA PRO A 178 -0.65 -30.76 3.07
C PRO A 178 -1.14 -32.22 3.03
N PRO A 179 -1.71 -32.76 4.13
CA PRO A 179 -2.38 -34.06 4.05
C PRO A 179 -3.70 -33.92 3.30
N ALA A 180 -3.93 -34.87 2.39
CA ALA A 180 -5.18 -35.07 1.70
C ALA A 180 -6.33 -35.39 2.68
N SER A 181 -7.53 -34.89 2.36
CA SER A 181 -8.84 -35.44 2.70
C SER A 181 -9.15 -35.65 4.20
N VAL A 182 -9.69 -34.63 4.87
CA VAL A 182 -10.49 -34.82 6.09
C VAL A 182 -11.97 -34.93 5.70
N ALA A 183 -12.55 -36.10 5.96
CA ALA A 183 -13.97 -36.39 5.82
C ALA A 183 -14.83 -35.51 6.77
N PRO A 184 -16.09 -35.21 6.42
CA PRO A 184 -16.92 -34.28 7.19
C PRO A 184 -17.29 -34.84 8.57
N ALA A 185 -17.25 -33.96 9.58
CA ALA A 185 -17.67 -34.24 10.95
C ALA A 185 -19.17 -34.64 11.03
N PRO A 186 -19.56 -35.49 12.00
CA PRO A 186 -20.97 -35.86 12.20
C PRO A 186 -21.79 -34.66 12.70
N PRO A 187 -23.10 -34.60 12.38
CA PRO A 187 -23.92 -33.44 12.70
C PRO A 187 -24.09 -33.27 14.21
N ALA A 188 -23.81 -32.05 14.68
CA ALA A 188 -24.11 -31.62 16.04
C ALA A 188 -25.62 -31.73 16.31
N SER A 189 -25.95 -32.28 17.48
CA SER A 189 -27.32 -32.39 17.98
C SER A 189 -28.00 -31.02 18.05
N ALA A 190 -29.26 -30.98 17.63
CA ALA A 190 -30.07 -29.78 17.50
C ALA A 190 -30.16 -28.96 18.81
N PRO A 191 -30.11 -27.61 18.73
CA PRO A 191 -30.45 -26.76 19.87
C PRO A 191 -31.97 -26.83 20.16
N PRO A 192 -32.40 -26.65 21.41
CA PRO A 192 -33.82 -26.65 21.77
C PRO A 192 -34.56 -25.47 21.14
N ALA A 193 -35.84 -25.71 20.82
CA ALA A 193 -36.75 -24.78 20.14
C ALA A 193 -36.90 -23.43 20.87
N PRO A 194 -37.07 -22.31 20.14
CA PRO A 194 -37.36 -21.02 20.75
C PRO A 194 -38.76 -20.99 21.39
N ALA A 195 -38.86 -20.34 22.54
CA ALA A 195 -40.11 -20.10 23.26
C ALA A 195 -41.14 -19.32 22.40
N PRO A 196 -42.46 -19.53 22.58
CA PRO A 196 -43.49 -18.84 21.81
C PRO A 196 -43.49 -17.33 22.11
N PRO A 197 -43.86 -16.47 21.13
CA PRO A 197 -43.90 -15.03 21.35
C PRO A 197 -45.02 -14.66 22.34
N ALA A 198 -44.71 -13.76 23.26
CA ALA A 198 -45.69 -13.11 24.13
C ALA A 198 -46.71 -12.34 23.27
N SER A 199 -47.99 -12.46 23.63
CA SER A 199 -49.13 -11.85 22.97
C SER A 199 -48.96 -10.33 22.84
N ALA A 200 -49.16 -9.82 21.62
CA ALA A 200 -49.16 -8.39 21.32
C ALA A 200 -50.30 -7.66 22.06
N PRO A 201 -50.07 -6.44 22.59
CA PRO A 201 -51.15 -5.58 23.07
C PRO A 201 -52.02 -5.06 21.90
N PRO A 202 -53.32 -4.78 22.14
CA PRO A 202 -54.23 -4.33 21.08
C PRO A 202 -53.87 -2.94 20.55
N ALA A 203 -54.06 -2.78 19.23
CA ALA A 203 -53.80 -1.55 18.49
C ALA A 203 -54.67 -0.37 18.98
N PRO A 204 -54.13 0.87 19.08
CA PRO A 204 -54.95 2.05 19.26
C PRO A 204 -55.69 2.42 17.97
N ALA A 205 -56.95 2.85 18.13
CA ALA A 205 -57.87 3.23 17.07
C ALA A 205 -57.35 4.38 16.20
N SER A 206 -57.60 4.28 14.89
CA SER A 206 -57.33 5.30 13.88
C SER A 206 -58.06 6.60 14.15
N PRO A 207 -57.40 7.78 14.13
CA PRO A 207 -58.08 9.04 13.87
C PRO A 207 -58.27 9.23 12.35
N ALA A 208 -59.43 9.78 12.03
CA ALA A 208 -59.96 10.02 10.70
C ALA A 208 -59.09 10.95 9.83
N SER A 209 -59.28 10.78 8.52
CA SER A 209 -58.70 11.48 7.38
C SER A 209 -58.49 12.99 7.55
N ALA A 210 -57.25 13.44 7.33
CA ALA A 210 -56.94 14.81 6.94
C ALA A 210 -56.93 14.91 5.39
N PRO A 211 -57.46 15.98 4.78
CA PRO A 211 -57.52 16.13 3.32
C PRO A 211 -56.12 16.37 2.72
N PRO A 212 -55.91 16.05 1.42
CA PRO A 212 -54.64 16.25 0.76
C PRO A 212 -54.28 17.74 0.67
N ALA A 213 -53.01 18.07 0.91
CA ALA A 213 -52.47 19.40 0.71
C ALA A 213 -52.62 19.84 -0.77
N PRO A 214 -53.02 21.09 -1.06
CA PRO A 214 -53.16 21.56 -2.42
C PRO A 214 -51.79 21.65 -3.11
N ALA A 215 -51.72 21.14 -4.33
CA ALA A 215 -50.58 21.32 -5.22
C ALA A 215 -50.33 22.83 -5.43
N SER A 216 -49.11 23.28 -5.13
CA SER A 216 -48.70 24.65 -5.45
C SER A 216 -48.78 24.87 -6.96
N PRO A 217 -49.56 25.86 -7.43
CA PRO A 217 -49.64 26.17 -8.85
C PRO A 217 -48.36 26.86 -9.32
N ALA A 218 -47.79 26.37 -10.41
CA ALA A 218 -46.87 27.14 -11.24
C ALA A 218 -47.62 28.32 -11.85
N PRO A 219 -47.14 29.57 -11.71
CA PRO A 219 -47.55 30.66 -12.57
C PRO A 219 -46.49 30.95 -13.64
N ALA A 220 -47.01 31.30 -14.80
CA ALA A 220 -46.36 31.45 -16.08
C ALA A 220 -45.34 32.60 -16.19
N SER A 221 -44.50 32.47 -17.21
CA SER A 221 -43.64 33.50 -17.79
C SER A 221 -44.30 34.88 -17.91
N PRO A 222 -43.60 35.96 -17.56
CA PRO A 222 -43.76 37.24 -18.22
C PRO A 222 -42.79 37.35 -19.42
N ALA A 223 -43.34 37.78 -20.54
CA ALA A 223 -42.64 38.09 -21.77
C ALA A 223 -41.57 39.17 -21.59
N SER A 224 -40.47 39.00 -22.32
CA SER A 224 -39.65 40.04 -22.98
C SER A 224 -39.25 41.28 -22.17
N ALA A 225 -38.10 41.19 -21.50
CA ALA A 225 -37.25 42.36 -21.24
C ALA A 225 -35.93 42.19 -22.03
N ALA A 226 -35.61 43.20 -22.85
CA ALA A 226 -34.45 43.24 -23.73
C ALA A 226 -33.12 43.06 -22.97
N PRO A 227 -32.09 42.45 -23.59
CA PRO A 227 -30.78 42.30 -22.96
C PRO A 227 -30.11 43.67 -22.78
N ALA A 228 -29.62 43.94 -21.58
CA ALA A 228 -28.70 45.02 -21.30
C ALA A 228 -27.43 44.89 -22.15
N PRO A 229 -26.84 46.00 -22.64
CA PRO A 229 -25.65 45.96 -23.49
C PRO A 229 -24.43 45.46 -22.70
N PRO A 230 -23.52 44.69 -23.33
CA PRO A 230 -22.31 44.24 -22.66
C PRO A 230 -21.41 45.42 -22.32
N ALA A 231 -20.88 45.40 -21.09
CA ALA A 231 -19.84 46.31 -20.63
C ALA A 231 -18.63 46.25 -21.57
N SER A 232 -18.20 47.42 -22.00
CA SER A 232 -17.10 47.67 -22.91
C SER A 232 -15.82 46.92 -22.52
N ALA A 233 -15.32 46.10 -23.44
CA ALA A 233 -13.98 45.55 -23.39
C ALA A 233 -12.93 46.69 -23.38
N PRO A 234 -11.85 46.58 -22.59
CA PRO A 234 -10.71 47.47 -22.72
C PRO A 234 -10.00 47.24 -24.07
N PRO A 235 -9.44 48.28 -24.70
CA PRO A 235 -8.82 48.17 -26.02
C PRO A 235 -7.61 47.25 -26.00
N ALA A 236 -7.56 46.34 -26.97
CA ALA A 236 -6.42 45.49 -27.26
C ALA A 236 -5.16 46.34 -27.48
N SER A 237 -4.13 46.09 -26.69
CA SER A 237 -2.79 46.65 -26.90
C SER A 237 -2.25 46.22 -28.25
N ALA A 238 -1.79 47.21 -29.02
CA ALA A 238 -1.21 47.04 -30.34
C ALA A 238 -0.02 46.06 -30.34
N PRO A 239 0.18 45.27 -31.42
CA PRO A 239 1.38 44.46 -31.57
C PRO A 239 2.61 45.36 -31.75
N PRO A 240 3.78 44.99 -31.19
CA PRO A 240 5.01 45.74 -31.39
C PRO A 240 5.47 45.70 -32.85
N ALA A 241 5.91 46.85 -33.35
CA ALA A 241 6.46 47.01 -34.70
C ALA A 241 7.72 46.15 -34.92
N PRO A 242 7.95 45.65 -36.16
CA PRO A 242 9.17 44.90 -36.48
C PRO A 242 10.39 45.83 -36.46
N THR A 243 11.32 45.56 -35.54
CA THR A 243 12.67 46.14 -35.55
C THR A 243 13.46 45.66 -36.76
N LEU A 244 13.81 46.59 -37.65
CA LEU A 244 14.78 46.41 -38.73
C LEU A 244 16.20 46.19 -38.15
N PRO A 245 17.04 45.35 -38.76
CA PRO A 245 18.43 45.17 -38.34
C PRO A 245 19.28 46.40 -38.70
N ALA A 246 19.98 46.94 -37.70
CA ALA A 246 20.95 48.01 -37.88
C ALA A 246 22.22 47.49 -38.58
N SER A 247 22.60 48.18 -39.65
CA SER A 247 23.85 48.03 -40.39
C SER A 247 25.08 48.19 -39.50
N ALA A 248 26.07 47.32 -39.73
CA ALA A 248 27.42 47.47 -39.22
C ALA A 248 28.15 48.65 -39.91
N PRO A 249 28.95 49.44 -39.17
CA PRO A 249 29.82 50.47 -39.74
C PRO A 249 31.20 49.88 -40.15
N PRO A 250 32.02 50.66 -40.89
CA PRO A 250 32.91 50.19 -41.97
C PRO A 250 34.24 49.58 -41.55
#